data_AF-A0A849DX54-F1
#
_entry.id   AF-A0A849DX54-F1
#
_cell.length_a   1.000
_cell.length_b   1.000
_cell.length_c   1.000
_cell.angle_alpha   90.00
_cell.angle_beta   90.00
_cell.angle_gamma   90.00
#
_symmetry.space_group_name_H-M   'P 1'
#
loop_
_entity.id
_entity.type
_entity.pdbx_description
1 polymer ?
#
loop_
_entity_poly.entity_id
_entity_poly.type
_entity_poly.pdbx_seq_one_letter_code
_entity_poly.pdbx_strand_id
1 'polypeptide(L)'
;MEEKSHPQEEHKDARDIILDLNFVPQWARKPPGENHYSKRETTDRARPRRKDDRRPPRREGRKDERPRKPRPERSDRPVRKAPPREPIKELPVTVTFLPEQKRLASLVRQIHHSRRAYPLMDLANLLIHDAEGYLVKIEANKDTPDFELYHCRQCKAVASTEEMIIQHIQAKHLTDFYDKEEIESEPPAGNFPGVARCRKSGILLGPPNHHSYAEKLAEVHQLRFAHLSLDEYKRSIEIVKDEELVERWKEESRKQTVYRLKSDTEAEPVDLKKAEVDFAKQVPGLYEMTHRAIVPAKVAQGLDDRHITHAIRQVWSKESRFPITMSFAMRAAFRHMHLHIFKAGKINFVTHIKPHAVKPEDTVENIAEVLRFLKEHPGSTRQHLLECLHPSLDPSSEEAKDALQPLGWLIERGHIIEFFNGTLSVPLGRKKR
;
A
#
# COMPACT_ATOMS: atom_id res chain seq x y z
N MET A 1 -23.26 -48.99 19.57
CA MET A 1 -24.15 -48.35 18.58
C MET A 1 -24.67 -47.10 19.23
N GLU A 2 -24.02 -45.97 18.98
CA GLU A 2 -24.48 -44.65 19.40
C GLU A 2 -24.49 -43.79 18.13
N GLU A 3 -25.69 -43.40 17.72
CA GLU A 3 -25.95 -42.59 16.54
C GLU A 3 -25.40 -41.18 16.72
N LYS A 4 -24.48 -40.78 15.83
CA LYS A 4 -24.09 -39.38 15.68
C LYS A 4 -25.16 -38.66 14.86
N SER A 5 -25.98 -37.85 15.52
CA SER A 5 -26.81 -36.84 14.87
C SER A 5 -25.92 -35.72 14.32
N HIS A 6 -25.73 -35.68 13.00
CA HIS A 6 -25.17 -34.53 12.29
C HIS A 6 -26.14 -33.34 12.39
N PRO A 7 -25.72 -32.15 12.86
CA PRO A 7 -26.52 -30.95 12.65
C PRO A 7 -26.47 -30.59 11.16
N GLN A 8 -27.66 -30.47 10.56
CA GLN A 8 -27.84 -30.01 9.19
C GLN A 8 -27.23 -28.62 9.04
N GLU A 9 -26.24 -28.48 8.15
CA GLU A 9 -25.77 -27.18 7.67
C GLU A 9 -26.92 -26.53 6.90
N GLU A 10 -27.48 -25.47 7.47
CA GLU A 10 -28.41 -24.58 6.79
C GLU A 10 -27.72 -24.04 5.53
N HIS A 11 -28.27 -24.39 4.37
CA HIS A 11 -27.92 -23.83 3.07
C HIS A 11 -28.18 -22.31 3.12
N LYS A 12 -27.14 -21.52 3.39
CA LYS A 12 -27.20 -20.06 3.22
C LYS A 12 -27.36 -19.76 1.73
N ASP A 13 -28.48 -19.15 1.37
CA ASP A 13 -28.78 -18.71 0.02
C ASP A 13 -27.65 -17.79 -0.50
N ALA A 14 -27.24 -17.99 -1.75
CA ALA A 14 -26.17 -17.19 -2.38
C ALA A 14 -26.49 -15.68 -2.43
N ARG A 15 -27.74 -15.28 -2.17
CA ARG A 15 -28.19 -13.90 -2.04
C ARG A 15 -27.85 -13.29 -0.67
N ASP A 16 -27.80 -14.10 0.39
CA ASP A 16 -27.40 -13.64 1.73
C ASP A 16 -25.89 -13.44 1.84
N ILE A 17 -25.11 -14.21 1.06
CA ILE A 17 -23.65 -14.02 0.94
C ILE A 17 -23.32 -12.68 0.24
N ILE A 18 -24.22 -12.16 -0.60
CA ILE A 18 -24.04 -10.88 -1.33
C ILE A 18 -24.42 -9.67 -0.47
N LEU A 19 -25.31 -9.85 0.51
CA LEU A 19 -25.70 -8.81 1.48
C LEU A 19 -24.76 -8.74 2.69
N ASP A 20 -24.03 -9.81 3.01
CA ASP A 20 -23.05 -9.86 4.10
C ASP A 20 -21.65 -9.36 3.71
N LEU A 21 -21.47 -8.96 2.44
CA LEU A 21 -20.31 -8.21 1.99
C LEU A 21 -20.43 -6.74 2.41
N ASN A 22 -20.30 -6.55 3.73
CA ASN A 22 -20.05 -5.30 4.42
C ASN A 22 -18.74 -4.65 3.93
N PHE A 23 -18.75 -4.08 2.71
CA PHE A 23 -17.66 -3.29 2.10
C PHE A 23 -17.67 -1.84 2.55
N VAL A 24 -17.98 -1.62 3.83
CA VAL A 24 -17.80 -0.33 4.47
C VAL A 24 -16.67 -0.52 5.48
N PRO A 25 -15.44 -0.04 5.19
CA PRO A 25 -14.40 0.05 6.20
C PRO A 25 -14.98 0.66 7.48
N GLN A 26 -14.53 0.27 8.68
CA GLN A 26 -15.19 0.68 9.94
C GLN A 26 -15.35 2.21 10.09
N TRP A 27 -14.56 3.02 9.38
CA TRP A 27 -14.65 4.48 9.35
C TRP A 27 -15.71 5.06 8.39
N ALA A 28 -16.19 4.31 7.41
CA ALA A 28 -17.28 4.71 6.49
C ALA A 28 -18.67 4.30 7.03
N ARG A 29 -18.71 3.58 8.17
CA ARG A 29 -19.91 3.34 8.98
C ARG A 29 -20.27 4.63 9.72
N LYS A 30 -20.63 5.68 8.99
CA LYS A 30 -21.31 6.82 9.59
C LYS A 30 -22.69 6.34 10.04
N PRO A 31 -23.19 6.75 11.22
CA PRO A 31 -24.55 6.42 11.60
C PRO A 31 -25.51 6.90 10.48
N PRO A 32 -26.50 6.08 10.09
CA PRO A 32 -27.54 6.53 9.16
C PRO A 32 -28.19 7.81 9.72
N GLY A 33 -28.27 8.86 8.91
CA GLY A 33 -28.86 10.15 9.30
C GLY A 33 -28.03 11.42 9.00
N GLU A 34 -26.81 11.33 8.45
CA GLU A 34 -26.10 12.54 8.00
C GLU A 34 -26.60 13.01 6.62
N ASN A 35 -27.49 14.00 6.62
CA ASN A 35 -28.16 14.54 5.44
C ASN A 35 -27.21 15.37 4.58
N HIS A 36 -26.65 14.80 3.51
CA HIS A 36 -25.69 15.48 2.62
C HIS A 36 -26.28 16.64 1.82
N TYR A 37 -27.62 16.73 1.74
CA TYR A 37 -28.35 17.84 1.13
C TYR A 37 -28.87 18.88 2.12
N SER A 38 -28.75 18.67 3.43
CA SER A 38 -29.18 19.69 4.39
C SER A 38 -28.33 20.94 4.22
N LYS A 39 -28.97 22.05 3.86
CA LYS A 39 -28.39 23.38 4.02
C LYS A 39 -28.11 23.52 5.51
N ARG A 40 -26.84 23.41 5.91
CA ARG A 40 -26.41 24.09 7.12
C ARG A 40 -26.58 25.56 6.82
N GLU A 41 -27.68 26.13 7.30
CA GLU A 41 -27.91 27.57 7.27
C GLU A 41 -26.63 28.27 7.68
N THR A 42 -26.28 29.26 6.88
CA THR A 42 -25.18 30.19 7.06
C THR A 42 -25.33 30.90 8.39
N THR A 43 -24.79 30.30 9.45
CA THR A 43 -24.16 31.09 10.50
C THR A 43 -22.75 31.39 10.03
N ASP A 44 -22.58 32.59 9.49
CA ASP A 44 -21.29 33.26 9.34
C ASP A 44 -20.54 33.25 10.67
N ARG A 45 -19.78 32.19 10.93
CA ARG A 45 -18.65 32.25 11.85
C ARG A 45 -17.41 32.46 11.01
N ALA A 46 -17.10 33.74 10.84
CA ALA A 46 -15.81 34.22 10.43
C ALA A 46 -14.71 33.37 11.08
N ARG A 47 -13.87 32.76 10.23
CA ARG A 47 -12.62 32.15 10.67
C ARG A 47 -11.84 33.19 11.47
N PRO A 48 -11.43 32.93 12.73
CA PRO A 48 -10.52 33.86 13.39
C PRO A 48 -9.19 33.76 12.64
N ARG A 49 -8.83 34.88 11.99
CA ARG A 49 -7.49 35.11 11.44
C ARG A 49 -6.48 34.83 12.56
N ARG A 50 -5.57 33.87 12.35
CA ARG A 50 -4.38 33.73 13.20
C ARG A 50 -3.55 35.00 13.00
N LYS A 51 -3.72 35.95 13.91
CA LYS A 51 -2.81 37.08 14.08
C LYS A 51 -1.78 36.64 15.11
N ASP A 52 -0.54 36.61 14.65
CA ASP A 52 0.66 36.64 15.47
C ASP A 52 0.60 37.86 16.42
N ASP A 53 1.41 37.83 17.47
CA ASP A 53 1.52 38.81 18.57
C ASP A 53 0.64 38.52 19.80
N ARG A 54 1.24 37.85 20.80
CA ARG A 54 1.49 38.41 22.14
C ARG A 54 2.10 37.37 23.08
N ARG A 55 3.41 37.52 23.26
CA ARG A 55 4.18 37.03 24.41
C ARG A 55 3.57 37.61 25.70
N PRO A 56 3.17 36.81 26.71
CA PRO A 56 2.78 37.38 27.99
C PRO A 56 4.03 37.79 28.79
N PRO A 57 3.98 38.90 29.55
CA PRO A 57 5.11 39.35 30.35
C PRO A 57 5.33 38.41 31.54
N ARG A 58 6.62 38.18 31.79
CA ARG A 58 7.19 37.47 32.93
C ARG A 58 6.70 38.13 34.22
N ARG A 59 5.88 37.40 35.00
CA ARG A 59 5.46 37.83 36.34
C ARG A 59 6.44 37.23 37.34
N GLU A 60 7.20 38.11 37.99
CA GLU A 60 8.04 37.77 39.14
C GLU A 60 7.17 37.34 40.33
N GLY A 61 7.69 36.36 41.08
CA GLY A 61 7.37 36.15 42.49
C GLY A 61 6.21 35.21 42.82
N ARG A 62 6.52 33.94 43.13
CA ARG A 62 6.32 33.38 44.49
C ARG A 62 6.97 32.01 44.62
N LYS A 63 7.84 31.89 45.63
CA LYS A 63 8.37 30.63 46.15
C LYS A 63 7.21 29.78 46.66
N ASP A 64 7.14 28.52 46.22
CA ASP A 64 6.53 27.44 46.98
C ASP A 64 7.51 26.26 46.97
N GLU A 65 8.20 26.11 48.11
CA GLU A 65 9.11 25.02 48.42
C GLU A 65 8.30 23.74 48.68
N ARG A 66 8.33 22.80 47.73
CA ARG A 66 8.06 21.38 48.01
C ARG A 66 9.24 20.55 47.50
N PRO A 67 9.95 19.80 48.35
CA PRO A 67 11.10 19.02 47.91
C PRO A 67 10.63 17.78 47.13
N ARG A 68 10.85 17.78 45.80
CA ARG A 68 10.77 16.58 44.99
C ARG A 68 12.03 15.75 45.21
N LYS A 69 11.86 14.49 45.66
CA LYS A 69 12.92 13.49 45.79
C LYS A 69 13.78 13.38 44.52
N PRO A 70 15.10 13.20 44.62
CA PRO A 70 15.97 13.02 43.45
C PRO A 70 15.62 11.71 42.75
N ARG A 71 15.36 11.78 41.45
CA ARG A 71 15.24 10.60 40.59
C ARG A 71 16.66 10.06 40.35
N PRO A 72 16.93 8.74 40.47
CA PRO A 72 18.29 8.23 40.35
C PRO A 72 18.84 8.52 38.96
N GLU A 73 20.09 9.00 38.91
CA GLU A 73 20.86 9.24 37.69
C GLU A 73 20.82 8.00 36.81
N ARG A 74 20.22 8.18 35.63
CA ARG A 74 20.19 7.17 34.58
C ARG A 74 21.60 7.11 34.01
N SER A 75 22.38 6.16 34.51
CA SER A 75 23.69 5.74 34.00
C SER A 75 23.83 5.98 32.50
N ASP A 76 24.86 6.76 32.15
CA ASP A 76 25.35 7.02 30.80
C ASP A 76 25.66 5.69 30.09
N ARG A 77 24.63 5.06 29.51
CA ARG A 77 24.86 4.10 28.43
C ARG A 77 25.40 4.91 27.25
N PRO A 78 26.60 4.61 26.73
CA PRO A 78 27.09 5.26 25.54
C PRO A 78 26.10 4.95 24.41
N VAL A 79 25.32 5.95 24.03
CA VAL A 79 24.52 5.92 22.81
C VAL A 79 25.54 5.77 21.70
N ARG A 80 25.68 4.56 21.15
CA ARG A 80 26.44 4.32 19.92
C ARG A 80 25.84 5.28 18.89
N LYS A 81 26.52 6.41 18.67
CA LYS A 81 26.17 7.35 17.62
C LYS A 81 26.29 6.55 16.32
N ALA A 82 25.15 6.19 15.75
CA ALA A 82 25.13 5.67 14.39
C ALA A 82 25.93 6.66 13.52
N PRO A 83 26.74 6.18 12.57
CA PRO A 83 27.51 7.06 11.70
C PRO A 83 26.57 8.11 11.09
N PRO A 84 27.02 9.37 10.94
CA PRO A 84 26.20 10.43 10.37
C PRO A 84 25.65 9.96 9.03
N ARG A 85 24.34 9.74 8.95
CA ARG A 85 23.70 9.42 7.68
C ARG A 85 23.83 10.65 6.79
N GLU A 86 24.28 10.44 5.55
CA GLU A 86 24.31 11.51 4.57
C GLU A 86 22.95 12.23 4.50
N PRO A 87 22.95 13.56 4.39
CA PRO A 87 21.74 14.36 4.32
C PRO A 87 20.96 13.98 3.05
N ILE A 88 19.63 13.89 3.18
CA ILE A 88 18.77 13.61 2.05
C ILE A 88 18.74 14.85 1.15
N LYS A 89 19.24 14.73 -0.08
CA LYS A 89 19.11 15.74 -1.13
C LYS A 89 17.66 15.82 -1.64
N GLU A 90 17.15 17.02 -1.83
CA GLU A 90 15.86 17.23 -2.49
C GLU A 90 16.06 17.10 -4.01
N LEU A 91 15.43 16.09 -4.61
CA LEU A 91 15.49 15.88 -6.05
C LEU A 91 14.49 16.81 -6.76
N PRO A 92 14.81 17.29 -7.97
CA PRO A 92 13.91 18.12 -8.77
C PRO A 92 12.87 17.24 -9.49
N VAL A 93 12.05 16.53 -8.71
CA VAL A 93 11.00 15.62 -9.21
C VAL A 93 9.63 15.99 -8.69
N THR A 94 8.62 15.84 -9.53
CA THR A 94 7.22 15.93 -9.19
C THR A 94 6.63 14.53 -9.06
N VAL A 95 6.12 14.19 -7.88
CA VAL A 95 5.45 12.92 -7.62
C VAL A 95 3.93 13.12 -7.62
N THR A 96 3.22 12.27 -8.36
CA THR A 96 1.74 12.24 -8.40
C THR A 96 1.24 10.81 -8.28
N PHE A 97 0.06 10.63 -7.68
CA PHE A 97 -0.56 9.31 -7.52
C PHE A 97 -1.68 9.13 -8.54
N LEU A 98 -1.68 7.98 -9.21
CA LEU A 98 -2.66 7.62 -10.22
C LEU A 98 -3.40 6.35 -9.79
N PRO A 99 -4.70 6.21 -10.11
CA PRO A 99 -5.41 4.98 -9.81
C PRO A 99 -4.91 3.83 -10.70
N GLU A 100 -4.75 2.64 -10.11
CA GLU A 100 -4.45 1.43 -10.89
C GLU A 100 -5.72 1.00 -11.67
N GLN A 101 -5.55 0.61 -12.94
CA GLN A 101 -6.66 0.42 -13.87
C GLN A 101 -7.55 -0.78 -13.50
N LYS A 102 -6.97 -1.91 -13.10
CA LYS A 102 -7.73 -3.13 -12.72
C LYS A 102 -8.54 -2.90 -11.45
N ARG A 103 -7.95 -2.30 -10.41
CA ARG A 103 -8.63 -1.95 -9.15
C ARG A 103 -9.70 -0.90 -9.39
N LEU A 104 -9.42 0.13 -10.20
CA LEU A 104 -10.40 1.14 -10.58
C LEU A 104 -11.59 0.51 -11.33
N ALA A 105 -11.34 -0.37 -12.30
CA ALA A 105 -12.40 -1.08 -13.02
C ALA A 105 -13.25 -1.96 -12.10
N SER A 106 -12.64 -2.65 -11.13
CA SER A 106 -13.37 -3.41 -10.11
C SER A 106 -14.28 -2.53 -9.26
N LEU A 107 -13.76 -1.39 -8.80
CA LEU A 107 -14.52 -0.41 -8.02
C LEU A 107 -15.69 0.17 -8.83
N VAL A 108 -15.48 0.45 -10.11
CA VAL A 108 -16.55 0.92 -11.00
C VAL A 108 -17.65 -0.13 -11.15
N ARG A 109 -17.31 -1.40 -11.40
CA ARG A 109 -18.31 -2.49 -11.48
C ARG A 109 -19.16 -2.60 -10.20
N GLN A 110 -18.54 -2.42 -9.04
CA GLN A 110 -19.26 -2.40 -7.76
C GLN A 110 -20.24 -1.22 -7.67
N ILE A 111 -19.84 -0.02 -8.12
CA ILE A 111 -20.74 1.16 -8.18
C ILE A 111 -21.90 0.93 -9.15
N HIS A 112 -21.65 0.28 -10.29
CA HIS A 112 -22.73 -0.11 -11.22
C HIS A 112 -23.73 -1.05 -10.57
N HIS A 113 -23.25 -2.07 -9.85
CA HIS A 113 -24.10 -3.07 -9.21
C HIS A 113 -24.90 -2.48 -8.05
N SER A 114 -24.27 -1.66 -7.20
CA SER A 114 -24.95 -1.11 -6.03
C SER A 114 -25.94 -0.01 -6.37
N ARG A 115 -25.78 0.69 -7.50
CA ARG A 115 -26.61 1.83 -7.93
C ARG A 115 -26.68 2.97 -6.91
N ARG A 116 -25.73 3.00 -5.96
CA ARG A 116 -25.62 4.01 -4.89
C ARG A 116 -24.64 5.12 -5.27
N ALA A 117 -24.81 6.26 -4.63
CA ALA A 117 -23.91 7.40 -4.72
C ALA A 117 -22.85 7.37 -3.60
N TYR A 118 -21.58 7.40 -3.99
CA TYR A 118 -20.43 7.37 -3.08
C TYR A 118 -19.65 8.68 -3.12
N PRO A 119 -19.12 9.19 -1.99
CA PRO A 119 -18.25 10.35 -1.99
C PRO A 119 -16.96 10.08 -2.78
N LEU A 120 -16.62 10.97 -3.71
CA LEU A 120 -15.44 10.83 -4.57
C LEU A 120 -14.14 10.74 -3.73
N MET A 121 -14.05 11.53 -2.66
CA MET A 121 -12.87 11.54 -1.79
C MET A 121 -12.69 10.22 -1.04
N ASP A 122 -13.79 9.57 -0.66
CA ASP A 122 -13.74 8.30 0.07
C ASP A 122 -13.29 7.16 -0.84
N LEU A 123 -13.74 7.16 -2.10
CA LEU A 123 -13.24 6.23 -3.13
C LEU A 123 -11.74 6.44 -3.40
N ALA A 124 -11.28 7.69 -3.43
CA ALA A 124 -9.86 7.99 -3.60
C ALA A 124 -9.02 7.56 -2.39
N ASN A 125 -9.53 7.73 -1.17
CA ASN A 125 -8.89 7.25 0.06
C ASN A 125 -8.76 5.73 0.07
N LEU A 126 -9.78 5.01 -0.40
CA LEU A 126 -9.74 3.56 -0.52
C LEU A 126 -8.58 3.10 -1.41
N LEU A 127 -8.40 3.72 -2.58
CA LEU A 127 -7.33 3.36 -3.50
C LEU A 127 -5.94 3.69 -2.97
N ILE A 128 -5.77 4.80 -2.25
CA ILE A 128 -4.48 5.18 -1.67
C ILE A 128 -4.14 4.31 -0.46
N HIS A 129 -5.08 3.76 0.29
CA HIS A 129 -4.70 2.90 1.44
C HIS A 129 -4.43 1.45 1.04
N ASP A 130 -4.69 1.09 -0.21
CA ASP A 130 -4.40 -0.21 -0.79
C ASP A 130 -3.13 -0.16 -1.65
N ALA A 131 -2.10 -0.94 -1.32
CA ALA A 131 -0.86 -1.01 -2.10
C ALA A 131 -1.04 -1.58 -3.52
N GLU A 132 -2.21 -2.10 -3.85
CA GLU A 132 -2.57 -2.49 -5.22
C GLU A 132 -3.44 -1.43 -5.93
N GLY A 133 -3.97 -0.45 -5.18
CA GLY A 133 -4.95 0.52 -5.67
C GLY A 133 -4.38 1.69 -6.47
N TYR A 134 -3.07 1.91 -6.40
CA TYR A 134 -2.43 3.09 -7.00
C TYR A 134 -1.07 2.81 -7.64
N LEU A 135 -0.73 3.69 -8.57
CA LEU A 135 0.56 3.82 -9.22
C LEU A 135 1.20 5.15 -8.82
N VAL A 136 2.53 5.16 -8.70
CA VAL A 136 3.32 6.35 -8.41
C VAL A 136 3.92 6.84 -9.70
N LYS A 137 3.50 8.03 -10.13
CA LYS A 137 4.06 8.71 -11.30
C LYS A 137 5.10 9.71 -10.82
N ILE A 138 6.33 9.55 -11.29
CA ILE A 138 7.48 10.40 -10.97
C ILE A 138 7.92 11.07 -12.27
N GLU A 139 7.89 12.40 -12.30
CA GLU A 139 8.34 13.20 -13.44
C GLU A 139 9.49 14.12 -13.01
N ALA A 140 10.54 14.21 -13.82
CA ALA A 140 11.53 15.25 -13.70
C ALA A 140 10.88 16.62 -13.90
N ASN A 141 11.29 17.60 -13.09
CA ASN A 141 10.77 18.96 -13.21
C ASN A 141 11.20 19.58 -14.54
N LYS A 142 10.31 20.38 -15.13
CA LYS A 142 10.59 21.08 -16.39
C LYS A 142 11.72 22.10 -16.27
N ASP A 143 11.98 22.60 -15.07
CA ASP A 143 13.02 23.58 -14.78
C ASP A 143 14.44 22.97 -14.82
N THR A 144 14.54 21.63 -14.78
CA THR A 144 15.79 20.89 -14.84
C THR A 144 15.66 19.76 -15.88
N PRO A 145 15.71 20.09 -17.18
CA PRO A 145 15.53 19.11 -18.25
C PRO A 145 16.65 18.07 -18.30
N ASP A 146 17.85 18.41 -17.80
CA ASP A 146 19.01 17.50 -17.78
C ASP A 146 18.88 16.40 -16.69
N PHE A 147 17.87 16.50 -15.83
CA PHE A 147 17.62 15.47 -14.81
C PHE A 147 16.84 14.30 -15.40
N GLU A 148 17.49 13.14 -15.45
CA GLU A 148 16.93 11.89 -15.94
C GLU A 148 16.79 10.86 -14.82
N LEU A 149 15.78 10.01 -14.95
CA LEU A 149 15.51 8.89 -14.04
C LEU A 149 15.86 7.58 -14.75
N TYR A 150 16.44 6.66 -14.01
CA TYR A 150 16.80 5.33 -14.51
C TYR A 150 15.72 4.35 -14.11
N HIS A 151 15.04 3.77 -15.10
CA HIS A 151 13.91 2.88 -14.92
C HIS A 151 14.30 1.43 -15.29
N CYS A 152 14.08 0.48 -14.37
CA CYS A 152 14.28 -0.95 -14.64
C CYS A 152 13.13 -1.51 -15.48
N ARG A 153 13.45 -2.13 -16.61
CA ARG A 153 12.44 -2.66 -17.54
C ARG A 153 11.64 -3.84 -16.98
N GLN A 154 12.27 -4.63 -16.10
CA GLN A 154 11.71 -5.85 -15.51
C GLN A 154 10.71 -5.55 -14.38
N CYS A 155 11.16 -4.93 -13.28
CA CYS A 155 10.33 -4.68 -12.11
C CYS A 155 9.71 -3.28 -12.04
N LYS A 156 10.02 -2.39 -12.99
CA LYS A 156 9.61 -0.98 -12.99
C LYS A 156 10.17 -0.14 -11.84
N ALA A 157 11.20 -0.63 -11.13
CA ALA A 157 11.91 0.17 -10.13
C ALA A 157 12.58 1.39 -10.78
N VAL A 158 12.81 2.43 -9.98
CA VAL A 158 13.38 3.69 -10.46
C VAL A 158 14.45 4.21 -9.51
N ALA A 159 15.53 4.76 -10.07
CA ALA A 159 16.64 5.36 -9.35
C ALA A 159 17.00 6.73 -9.94
N SER A 160 17.61 7.60 -9.12
CA SER A 160 18.10 8.92 -9.54
C SER A 160 19.49 8.87 -10.19
N THR A 161 20.24 7.80 -9.96
CA THR A 161 21.56 7.58 -10.55
C THR A 161 21.65 6.21 -11.20
N GLU A 162 22.54 6.11 -12.19
CA GLU A 162 22.79 4.88 -12.94
C GLU A 162 23.37 3.78 -12.05
N GLU A 163 24.35 4.12 -11.20
CA GLU A 163 24.99 3.19 -10.27
C GLU A 163 23.98 2.47 -9.38
N MET A 164 22.96 3.20 -8.91
CA MET A 164 21.92 2.64 -8.05
C MET A 164 21.00 1.68 -8.80
N ILE A 165 20.63 1.97 -10.05
CA ILE A 165 19.80 1.04 -10.83
C ILE A 165 20.59 -0.22 -11.18
N ILE A 166 21.89 -0.08 -11.49
CA ILE A 166 22.77 -1.22 -11.78
C ILE A 166 22.86 -2.14 -10.56
N GLN A 167 23.13 -1.58 -9.38
CA GLN A 167 23.18 -2.35 -8.12
C GLN A 167 21.84 -3.03 -7.82
N HIS A 168 20.71 -2.33 -8.04
CA HIS A 168 19.38 -2.90 -7.87
C HIS A 168 19.16 -4.11 -8.77
N ILE A 169 19.50 -3.99 -10.06
CA ILE A 169 19.30 -5.06 -11.04
C ILE A 169 20.19 -6.25 -10.71
N GLN A 170 21.46 -6.02 -10.40
CA GLN A 170 22.39 -7.08 -10.00
C GLN A 170 21.91 -7.84 -8.76
N ALA A 171 21.41 -7.13 -7.74
CA ALA A 171 20.97 -7.75 -6.50
C ALA A 171 19.63 -8.51 -6.62
N LYS A 172 18.66 -7.98 -7.38
CA LYS A 172 17.29 -8.53 -7.41
C LYS A 172 16.98 -9.41 -8.61
N HIS A 173 17.64 -9.20 -9.75
CA HIS A 173 17.30 -9.88 -11.00
C HIS A 173 18.29 -10.98 -11.40
N LEU A 174 19.38 -11.22 -10.65
CA LEU A 174 20.31 -12.31 -10.97
C LEU A 174 19.60 -13.67 -11.05
N THR A 175 18.69 -13.94 -10.11
CA THR A 175 17.88 -15.18 -10.05
C THR A 175 16.88 -15.33 -11.19
N ASP A 176 16.57 -14.24 -11.91
CA ASP A 176 15.67 -14.29 -13.06
C ASP A 176 16.39 -14.80 -14.31
N PHE A 177 17.73 -14.69 -14.36
CA PHE A 177 18.57 -15.11 -15.49
C PHE A 177 19.37 -16.38 -15.19
N TYR A 178 19.70 -16.64 -13.91
CA TYR A 178 20.45 -17.81 -13.51
C TYR A 178 19.65 -18.70 -12.55
N ASP A 179 19.70 -20.01 -12.79
CA ASP A 179 19.27 -21.02 -11.84
C ASP A 179 20.42 -21.38 -10.90
N LYS A 180 20.09 -21.44 -9.60
CA LYS A 180 21.02 -21.86 -8.56
C LYS A 180 20.93 -23.38 -8.43
N GLU A 181 21.97 -24.08 -8.85
CA GLU A 181 22.08 -25.53 -8.73
C GLU A 181 23.16 -25.89 -7.70
N GLU A 182 22.89 -26.90 -6.87
CA GLU A 182 23.91 -27.49 -6.00
C GLU A 182 24.42 -28.76 -6.67
N ILE A 183 25.65 -28.72 -7.18
CA ILE A 183 26.30 -29.89 -7.79
C ILE A 183 27.20 -30.57 -6.74
N GLU A 184 27.15 -31.89 -6.71
CA GLU A 184 28.08 -32.71 -5.95
C GLU A 184 29.39 -32.85 -6.74
N SER A 185 30.42 -32.11 -6.35
CA SER A 185 31.75 -32.15 -6.99
C SER A 185 32.61 -33.28 -6.42
N GLU A 186 33.77 -33.53 -7.06
CA GLU A 186 34.71 -34.54 -6.57
C GLU A 186 35.27 -34.17 -5.19
N PRO A 187 35.40 -35.16 -4.28
CA PRO A 187 35.95 -34.91 -2.95
C PRO A 187 37.37 -34.31 -3.08
N PRO A 188 37.70 -33.29 -2.28
CA PRO A 188 38.98 -32.61 -2.40
C PRO A 188 40.12 -33.62 -2.21
N ALA A 189 40.93 -33.82 -3.25
CA ALA A 189 42.05 -34.75 -3.23
C ALA A 189 43.24 -34.12 -2.51
N GLY A 190 43.68 -34.73 -1.40
CA GLY A 190 44.82 -34.26 -0.64
C GLY A 190 44.96 -34.94 0.73
N ASN A 191 46.18 -34.95 1.26
CA ASN A 191 46.40 -35.35 2.64
C ASN A 191 46.07 -34.16 3.56
N PHE A 192 45.03 -34.28 4.37
CA PHE A 192 44.57 -33.21 5.26
C PHE A 192 44.92 -33.53 6.72
N PRO A 193 46.01 -32.97 7.26
CA PRO A 193 46.47 -33.28 8.61
C PRO A 193 45.56 -32.71 9.72
N GLY A 194 44.49 -31.98 9.38
CA GLY A 194 43.48 -31.45 10.31
C GLY A 194 42.58 -30.39 9.66
N VAL A 195 41.40 -30.16 10.25
CA VAL A 195 40.42 -29.15 9.81
C VAL A 195 40.39 -27.98 10.80
N ALA A 196 40.38 -26.77 10.27
CA ALA A 196 40.18 -25.58 11.08
C ALA A 196 38.69 -25.44 11.45
N ARG A 197 38.42 -25.35 12.75
CA ARG A 197 37.08 -25.15 13.33
C ARG A 197 37.03 -23.82 14.07
N CYS A 198 35.94 -23.08 13.92
CA CYS A 198 35.72 -21.91 14.76
C CYS A 198 35.29 -22.37 16.16
N ARG A 199 36.05 -21.98 17.21
CA ARG A 199 35.74 -22.35 18.60
C ARG A 199 34.40 -21.77 19.09
N LYS A 200 33.96 -20.64 18.51
CA LYS A 200 32.73 -19.96 18.92
C LYS A 200 31.47 -20.49 18.24
N SER A 201 31.55 -20.86 16.96
CA SER A 201 30.39 -21.30 16.18
C SER A 201 30.36 -22.80 15.88
N GLY A 202 31.47 -23.51 16.07
CA GLY A 202 31.62 -24.91 15.70
C GLY A 202 31.70 -25.16 14.19
N ILE A 203 31.66 -24.13 13.35
CA ILE A 203 31.68 -24.26 11.88
C ILE A 203 33.05 -24.73 11.41
N LEU A 204 33.06 -25.70 10.49
CA LEU A 204 34.25 -26.21 9.81
C LEU A 204 34.62 -25.28 8.64
N LEU A 205 35.76 -24.60 8.77
CA LEU A 205 36.28 -23.67 7.76
C LEU A 205 37.09 -24.40 6.67
N GLY A 206 37.56 -25.61 6.98
CA GLY A 206 38.39 -26.43 6.10
C GLY A 206 39.86 -26.49 6.53
N PRO A 207 40.68 -27.31 5.87
CA PRO A 207 42.10 -27.46 6.18
C PRO A 207 42.88 -26.17 5.87
N PRO A 208 43.84 -25.76 6.73
CA PRO A 208 44.64 -24.55 6.51
C PRO A 208 45.41 -24.51 5.18
N ASN A 209 45.71 -25.68 4.61
CA ASN A 209 46.48 -25.83 3.37
C ASN A 209 45.62 -25.80 2.10
N HIS A 210 44.30 -25.64 2.21
CA HIS A 210 43.38 -25.71 1.08
C HIS A 210 42.84 -24.31 0.69
N HIS A 211 42.69 -24.06 -0.61
CA HIS A 211 42.34 -22.73 -1.13
C HIS A 211 40.98 -22.22 -0.64
N SER A 212 40.00 -23.12 -0.41
CA SER A 212 38.68 -22.73 0.08
C SER A 212 38.67 -22.30 1.55
N TYR A 213 39.74 -22.57 2.33
CA TYR A 213 39.84 -22.13 3.72
C TYR A 213 39.78 -20.59 3.84
N ALA A 214 40.50 -19.88 2.98
CA ALA A 214 40.55 -18.42 3.03
C ALA A 214 39.19 -17.80 2.67
N GLU A 215 38.51 -18.34 1.66
CA GLU A 215 37.19 -17.85 1.23
C GLU A 215 36.10 -18.15 2.28
N LYS A 216 36.04 -19.38 2.81
CA LYS A 216 35.07 -19.78 3.84
C LYS A 216 35.30 -19.03 5.15
N LEU A 217 36.55 -18.70 5.49
CA LEU A 217 36.89 -17.85 6.65
C LEU A 217 36.33 -16.44 6.49
N ALA A 218 36.51 -15.82 5.32
CA ALA A 218 36.01 -14.48 5.03
C ALA A 218 34.47 -14.44 5.05
N GLU A 219 33.82 -15.45 4.46
CA GLU A 219 32.35 -15.56 4.42
C GLU A 219 31.75 -15.69 5.83
N VAL A 220 32.26 -16.62 6.65
CA VAL A 220 31.74 -16.83 8.02
C VAL A 220 32.01 -15.61 8.90
N HIS A 221 33.13 -14.92 8.69
CA HIS A 221 33.44 -13.67 9.37
C HIS A 221 32.38 -12.60 9.04
N GLN A 222 32.09 -12.38 7.75
CA GLN A 222 31.10 -11.38 7.32
C GLN A 222 29.68 -11.70 7.80
N LEU A 223 29.25 -12.97 7.72
CA LEU A 223 27.89 -13.35 8.07
C LEU A 223 27.62 -13.39 9.58
N ARG A 224 28.56 -13.89 10.39
CA ARG A 224 28.32 -14.13 11.83
C ARG A 224 29.15 -13.26 12.76
N PHE A 225 30.30 -12.78 12.32
CA PHE A 225 31.28 -12.12 13.19
C PHE A 225 31.76 -10.76 12.67
N ALA A 226 30.94 -10.06 11.87
CA ALA A 226 31.26 -8.73 11.34
C ALA A 226 31.55 -7.66 12.43
N HIS A 227 31.18 -7.94 13.68
CA HIS A 227 31.43 -7.08 14.84
C HIS A 227 32.83 -7.26 15.46
N LEU A 228 33.58 -8.29 15.06
CA LEU A 228 34.96 -8.56 15.50
C LEU A 228 35.93 -8.21 14.37
N SER A 229 37.14 -7.79 14.70
CA SER A 229 38.19 -7.65 13.68
C SER A 229 38.59 -9.02 13.12
N LEU A 230 39.06 -9.05 11.87
CA LEU A 230 39.49 -10.30 11.21
C LEU A 230 40.61 -11.00 12.00
N ASP A 231 41.50 -10.23 12.63
CA ASP A 231 42.61 -10.77 13.41
C ASP A 231 42.16 -11.35 14.76
N GLU A 232 41.19 -10.74 15.41
CA GLU A 232 40.54 -11.31 16.60
C GLU A 232 39.77 -12.59 16.26
N TYR A 233 39.10 -12.61 15.10
CA TYR A 233 38.40 -13.80 14.64
C TYR A 233 39.36 -14.96 14.33
N LYS A 234 40.49 -14.69 13.66
CA LYS A 234 41.54 -15.69 13.40
C LYS A 234 42.07 -16.35 14.68
N ARG A 235 42.20 -15.60 15.78
CA ARG A 235 42.60 -16.13 17.10
C ARG A 235 41.58 -17.10 17.72
N SER A 236 40.33 -17.08 17.26
CA SER A 236 39.27 -17.96 17.73
C SER A 236 39.15 -19.28 16.94
N ILE A 237 40.04 -19.50 15.98
CA ILE A 237 40.08 -20.69 15.14
C ILE A 237 41.06 -21.71 15.76
N GLU A 238 40.60 -22.94 15.90
CA GLU A 238 41.40 -24.08 16.37
C GLU A 238 41.58 -25.08 15.21
N ILE A 239 42.76 -25.70 15.12
CA ILE A 239 43.02 -26.76 14.15
C ILE A 239 42.80 -28.08 14.86
N VAL A 240 41.73 -28.78 14.50
CA VAL A 240 41.36 -30.06 15.08
C VAL A 240 41.81 -31.18 14.15
N LYS A 241 42.64 -32.09 14.67
CA LYS A 241 43.16 -33.26 13.96
C LYS A 241 42.27 -34.47 14.24
N ASP A 242 41.03 -34.40 13.79
CA ASP A 242 40.02 -35.43 13.98
C ASP A 242 39.52 -35.91 12.62
N GLU A 243 39.64 -37.21 12.37
CA GLU A 243 39.34 -37.84 11.08
C GLU A 243 37.84 -37.72 10.74
N GLU A 244 36.94 -37.76 11.74
CA GLU A 244 35.51 -37.58 11.51
C GLU A 244 35.17 -36.16 11.04
N LEU A 245 35.85 -35.15 11.58
CA LEU A 245 35.64 -33.76 11.16
C LEU A 245 36.23 -33.49 9.77
N VAL A 246 37.28 -34.20 9.40
CA VAL A 246 37.82 -34.19 8.03
C VAL A 246 36.81 -34.78 7.05
N GLU A 247 36.14 -35.89 7.40
CA GLU A 247 35.10 -36.48 6.55
C GLU A 247 33.86 -35.60 6.44
N ARG A 248 33.34 -35.05 7.55
CA ARG A 248 32.22 -34.10 7.51
C ARG A 248 32.54 -32.86 6.69
N TRP A 249 33.76 -32.35 6.79
CA TRP A 249 34.21 -31.25 5.94
C TRP A 249 34.27 -31.67 4.47
N LYS A 250 34.76 -32.87 4.14
CA LYS A 250 34.76 -33.39 2.76
C LYS A 250 33.33 -33.49 2.19
N GLU A 251 32.37 -33.95 2.99
CA GLU A 251 30.96 -34.01 2.61
C GLU A 251 30.33 -32.62 2.42
N GLU A 252 30.64 -31.66 3.29
CA GLU A 252 30.21 -30.27 3.14
C GLU A 252 30.84 -29.60 1.92
N SER A 253 32.13 -29.85 1.68
CA SER A 253 32.87 -29.33 0.52
C SER A 253 32.47 -30.00 -0.79
N ARG A 254 31.78 -31.15 -0.74
CA ARG A 254 31.19 -31.80 -1.91
C ARG A 254 30.06 -30.99 -2.52
N LYS A 255 29.35 -30.20 -1.71
CA LYS A 255 28.22 -29.38 -2.17
C LYS A 255 28.74 -28.04 -2.69
N GLN A 256 28.86 -27.92 -4.00
CA GLN A 256 29.21 -26.65 -4.64
C GLN A 256 27.95 -26.01 -5.23
N THR A 257 27.71 -24.75 -4.87
CA THR A 257 26.67 -23.96 -5.52
C THR A 257 27.23 -23.40 -6.83
N VAL A 258 26.57 -23.73 -7.93
CA VAL A 258 26.85 -23.19 -9.25
C VAL A 258 25.62 -22.51 -9.83
N TYR A 259 25.84 -21.65 -10.82
CA TYR A 259 24.81 -20.86 -11.48
C TYR A 259 24.77 -21.26 -12.95
N ARG A 260 23.62 -21.73 -13.42
CA ARG A 260 23.38 -22.06 -14.83
C ARG A 260 22.48 -21.01 -15.47
N LEU A 261 22.78 -20.61 -16.69
CA LEU A 261 22.00 -19.61 -17.41
C LEU A 261 20.66 -20.21 -17.88
N LYS A 262 19.54 -19.56 -17.58
CA LYS A 262 18.19 -20.03 -17.96
C LYS A 262 17.93 -20.04 -19.45
N SER A 263 18.54 -19.09 -20.19
CA SER A 263 18.37 -19.00 -21.64
C SER A 263 19.14 -20.07 -22.40
N ASP A 264 20.15 -20.67 -21.77
CA ASP A 264 21.00 -21.70 -22.36
C ASP A 264 21.28 -22.80 -21.34
N THR A 265 20.41 -23.81 -21.33
CA THR A 265 20.52 -24.95 -20.43
C THR A 265 21.72 -25.87 -20.75
N GLU A 266 22.36 -25.68 -21.91
CA GLU A 266 23.59 -26.41 -22.29
C GLU A 266 24.86 -25.68 -21.86
N ALA A 267 24.76 -24.42 -21.42
CA ALA A 267 25.90 -23.65 -20.94
C ALA A 267 26.54 -24.30 -19.69
N GLU A 268 27.87 -24.26 -19.65
CA GLU A 268 28.63 -24.77 -18.50
C GLU A 268 28.24 -24.01 -17.23
N PRO A 269 27.98 -24.71 -16.11
CA PRO A 269 27.65 -24.08 -14.84
C PRO A 269 28.84 -23.24 -14.35
N VAL A 270 28.58 -21.99 -13.96
CA VAL A 270 29.61 -21.04 -13.53
C VAL A 270 29.47 -20.71 -12.04
N ASP A 271 30.59 -20.30 -11.42
CA ASP A 271 30.57 -19.79 -10.04
C ASP A 271 29.85 -18.43 -9.94
N LEU A 272 29.37 -18.08 -8.74
CA LEU A 272 28.67 -16.81 -8.47
C LEU A 272 29.40 -15.59 -9.04
N LYS A 273 30.71 -15.46 -8.76
CA LYS A 273 31.52 -14.30 -9.21
C LYS A 273 31.55 -14.17 -10.74
N LYS A 274 31.60 -15.30 -11.46
CA LYS A 274 31.58 -15.31 -12.93
C LYS A 274 30.18 -14.96 -13.44
N ALA A 275 29.14 -15.54 -12.85
CA ALA A 275 27.75 -15.22 -13.16
C ALA A 275 27.44 -13.73 -12.98
N GLU A 276 27.91 -13.12 -11.88
CA GLU A 276 27.74 -11.68 -11.62
C GLU A 276 28.46 -10.81 -12.67
N VAL A 277 29.68 -11.17 -13.05
CA VAL A 277 30.45 -10.43 -14.08
C VAL A 277 29.79 -10.54 -15.45
N ASP A 278 29.34 -11.74 -15.82
CA ASP A 278 28.67 -11.94 -17.11
C ASP A 278 27.28 -11.30 -17.13
N PHE A 279 26.56 -11.35 -16.00
CA PHE A 279 25.29 -10.64 -15.84
C PHE A 279 25.49 -9.13 -15.95
N ALA A 280 26.54 -8.57 -15.32
CA ALA A 280 26.84 -7.14 -15.38
C ALA A 280 27.01 -6.62 -16.81
N LYS A 281 27.51 -7.45 -17.75
CA LYS A 281 27.59 -7.08 -19.18
C LYS A 281 26.21 -6.92 -19.83
N GLN A 282 25.19 -7.61 -19.34
CA GLN A 282 23.81 -7.54 -19.85
C GLN A 282 22.98 -6.42 -19.19
N VAL A 283 23.37 -5.96 -17.99
CA VAL A 283 22.64 -4.96 -17.20
C VAL A 283 22.32 -3.66 -17.97
N PRO A 284 23.22 -3.08 -18.80
CA PRO A 284 22.91 -1.88 -19.59
C PRO A 284 21.66 -2.00 -20.49
N GLY A 285 21.31 -3.22 -20.92
CA GLY A 285 20.09 -3.46 -21.71
C GLY A 285 18.80 -3.54 -20.88
N LEU A 286 18.90 -3.64 -19.55
CA LEU A 286 17.80 -3.93 -18.61
C LEU A 286 17.21 -2.68 -17.95
N TYR A 287 17.81 -1.51 -18.15
CA TYR A 287 17.23 -0.22 -17.75
C TYR A 287 17.14 0.75 -18.93
N GLU A 288 16.41 1.84 -18.70
CA GLU A 288 16.28 2.94 -19.65
C GLU A 288 16.26 4.27 -18.92
N MET A 289 16.76 5.30 -19.60
CA MET A 289 16.75 6.68 -19.14
C MET A 289 15.42 7.32 -19.53
N THR A 290 14.73 7.93 -18.56
CA THR A 290 13.39 8.49 -18.76
C THR A 290 13.21 9.76 -17.92
N HIS A 291 12.49 10.75 -18.44
CA HIS A 291 12.04 11.88 -17.61
C HIS A 291 10.76 11.56 -16.83
N ARG A 292 10.09 10.46 -17.16
CA ARG A 292 8.81 10.04 -16.57
C ARG A 292 8.81 8.54 -16.30
N ALA A 293 8.72 8.18 -15.03
CA ALA A 293 8.55 6.81 -14.58
C ALA A 293 7.16 6.61 -13.96
N ILE A 294 6.54 5.45 -14.23
CA ILE A 294 5.31 5.02 -13.58
C ILE A 294 5.60 3.71 -12.87
N VAL A 295 5.51 3.74 -11.53
CA VAL A 295 5.96 2.65 -10.67
C VAL A 295 4.77 2.10 -9.88
N PRO A 296 4.55 0.78 -9.84
CA PRO A 296 3.57 0.18 -8.95
C PRO A 296 3.88 0.50 -7.48
N ALA A 297 2.84 0.72 -6.67
CA ALA A 297 2.98 1.07 -5.26
C ALA A 297 3.85 0.09 -4.45
N LYS A 298 3.69 -1.23 -4.65
CA LYS A 298 4.53 -2.25 -3.99
C LYS A 298 6.02 -2.08 -4.31
N VAL A 299 6.35 -1.74 -5.54
CA VAL A 299 7.73 -1.50 -5.98
C VAL A 299 8.25 -0.17 -5.39
N ALA A 300 7.43 0.88 -5.43
CA ALA A 300 7.74 2.20 -4.89
C ALA A 300 8.05 2.17 -3.37
N GLN A 301 7.43 1.26 -2.62
CA GLN A 301 7.68 1.05 -1.19
C GLN A 301 9.04 0.38 -0.90
N GLY A 302 9.59 -0.37 -1.86
CA GLY A 302 10.83 -1.14 -1.74
C GLY A 302 11.97 -0.63 -2.63
N LEU A 303 11.96 0.65 -3.00
CA LEU A 303 13.05 1.28 -3.73
C LEU A 303 14.28 1.46 -2.83
N ASP A 304 15.46 1.22 -3.42
CA ASP A 304 16.73 1.35 -2.70
C ASP A 304 17.21 2.82 -2.64
N ASP A 305 16.74 3.66 -3.59
CA ASP A 305 17.02 5.10 -3.61
C ASP A 305 16.24 5.85 -2.52
N ARG A 306 16.99 6.27 -1.50
CA ARG A 306 16.48 7.03 -0.36
C ARG A 306 15.97 8.42 -0.74
N HIS A 307 16.53 9.05 -1.78
CA HIS A 307 16.14 10.39 -2.22
C HIS A 307 14.78 10.34 -2.91
N ILE A 308 14.60 9.39 -3.83
CA ILE A 308 13.30 9.15 -4.48
C ILE A 308 12.27 8.72 -3.44
N THR A 309 12.62 7.77 -2.57
CA THR A 309 11.72 7.30 -1.51
C THR A 309 11.28 8.44 -0.58
N HIS A 310 12.18 9.39 -0.29
CA HIS A 310 11.84 10.58 0.49
C HIS A 310 10.83 11.46 -0.25
N ALA A 311 11.06 11.78 -1.53
CA ALA A 311 10.15 12.57 -2.35
C ALA A 311 8.75 11.93 -2.41
N ILE A 312 8.67 10.61 -2.63
CA ILE A 312 7.41 9.86 -2.62
C ILE A 312 6.71 9.98 -1.27
N ARG A 313 7.42 9.76 -0.15
CA ARG A 313 6.86 9.82 1.20
C ARG A 313 6.34 11.22 1.57
N GLN A 314 7.01 12.27 1.11
CA GLN A 314 6.55 13.66 1.35
C GLN A 314 5.19 13.91 0.70
N VAL A 315 5.00 13.51 -0.55
CA VAL A 315 3.71 13.67 -1.25
C VAL A 315 2.67 12.71 -0.68
N TRP A 316 3.07 11.47 -0.38
CA TRP A 316 2.20 10.47 0.25
C TRP A 316 1.58 10.97 1.55
N SER A 317 2.35 11.60 2.43
CA SER A 317 1.86 12.13 3.70
C SER A 317 0.75 13.19 3.53
N LYS A 318 0.79 13.95 2.43
CA LYS A 318 -0.23 14.93 2.08
C LYS A 318 -1.46 14.25 1.48
N GLU A 319 -1.23 13.39 0.49
CA GLU A 319 -2.28 12.73 -0.27
C GLU A 319 -3.06 11.70 0.57
N SER A 320 -2.38 10.98 1.46
CA SER A 320 -3.00 10.02 2.40
C SER A 320 -3.95 10.70 3.41
N ARG A 321 -3.82 12.00 3.64
CA ARG A 321 -4.76 12.75 4.50
C ARG A 321 -5.95 13.26 3.70
N PHE A 322 -5.69 13.75 2.50
CA PHE A 322 -6.72 14.28 1.63
C PHE A 322 -6.32 14.08 0.16
N PRO A 323 -6.89 13.07 -0.52
CA PRO A 323 -6.39 12.57 -1.80
C PRO A 323 -6.84 13.43 -3.00
N ILE A 324 -6.31 14.65 -3.08
CA ILE A 324 -6.68 15.63 -4.10
C ILE A 324 -6.29 15.16 -5.49
N THR A 325 -5.01 14.85 -5.70
CA THR A 325 -4.47 14.51 -7.03
C THR A 325 -5.09 13.22 -7.56
N MET A 326 -5.25 12.23 -6.69
CA MET A 326 -5.96 10.98 -6.99
C MET A 326 -7.42 11.25 -7.37
N SER A 327 -8.13 12.08 -6.60
CA SER A 327 -9.52 12.40 -6.92
C SER A 327 -9.67 13.06 -8.29
N PHE A 328 -8.74 13.93 -8.69
CA PHE A 328 -8.72 14.57 -10.01
C PHE A 328 -8.47 13.55 -11.12
N ALA A 329 -7.48 12.66 -10.94
CA ALA A 329 -7.19 11.58 -11.90
C ALA A 329 -8.40 10.66 -12.11
N MET A 330 -9.12 10.32 -11.02
CA MET A 330 -10.32 9.49 -11.09
C MET A 330 -11.48 10.17 -11.83
N ARG A 331 -11.63 11.50 -11.79
CA ARG A 331 -12.77 12.17 -12.47
C ARG A 331 -12.77 11.94 -13.97
N ALA A 332 -11.59 12.02 -14.60
CA ALA A 332 -11.46 11.78 -16.02
C ALA A 332 -11.83 10.31 -16.34
N ALA A 333 -11.28 9.37 -15.59
CA ALA A 333 -11.52 7.94 -15.77
C ALA A 333 -13.00 7.55 -15.56
N PHE A 334 -13.65 8.08 -14.53
CA PHE A 334 -15.08 7.85 -14.24
C PHE A 334 -16.00 8.33 -15.35
N ARG A 335 -15.69 9.47 -15.98
CA ARG A 335 -16.46 9.95 -17.14
C ARG A 335 -16.38 8.98 -18.32
N HIS A 336 -15.20 8.40 -18.57
CA HIS A 336 -15.01 7.40 -19.63
C HIS A 336 -15.67 6.06 -19.31
N MET A 337 -15.85 5.72 -18.02
CA MET A 337 -16.50 4.49 -17.57
C MET A 337 -17.99 4.68 -17.21
N HIS A 338 -18.67 5.66 -17.81
CA HIS A 338 -20.12 5.88 -17.64
C HIS A 338 -20.60 6.11 -16.20
N LEU A 339 -19.75 6.71 -15.36
CA LEU A 339 -20.15 7.23 -14.06
C LEU A 339 -20.39 8.74 -14.12
N HIS A 340 -21.37 9.18 -13.35
CA HIS A 340 -21.77 10.56 -13.23
C HIS A 340 -21.30 11.15 -11.90
N ILE A 341 -20.67 12.32 -11.99
CA ILE A 341 -20.24 13.09 -10.83
C ILE A 341 -21.22 14.24 -10.62
N PHE A 342 -21.74 14.37 -9.41
CA PHE A 342 -22.62 15.47 -9.03
C PHE A 342 -22.23 16.00 -7.64
N LYS A 343 -22.70 17.20 -7.32
CA LYS A 343 -22.41 17.85 -6.04
C LYS A 343 -23.66 17.82 -5.16
N ALA A 344 -23.52 17.27 -3.95
CA ALA A 344 -24.52 17.40 -2.89
C ALA A 344 -23.88 18.12 -1.71
N GLY A 345 -24.46 19.27 -1.34
CA GLY A 345 -23.84 20.18 -0.38
C GLY A 345 -22.46 20.67 -0.82
N LYS A 346 -21.41 20.32 -0.06
CA LYS A 346 -20.00 20.65 -0.37
C LYS A 346 -19.20 19.48 -0.92
N ILE A 347 -19.81 18.29 -1.04
CA ILE A 347 -19.12 17.04 -1.39
C ILE A 347 -19.48 16.65 -2.82
N ASN A 348 -18.49 16.11 -3.54
CA ASN A 348 -18.71 15.51 -4.86
C ASN A 348 -19.00 14.03 -4.67
N PHE A 349 -20.11 13.57 -5.23
CA PHE A 349 -20.53 12.18 -5.25
C PHE A 349 -20.40 11.60 -6.65
N VAL A 350 -20.19 10.30 -6.70
CA VAL A 350 -20.07 9.49 -7.92
C VAL A 350 -21.18 8.43 -7.88
N THR A 351 -21.91 8.30 -8.99
CA THR A 351 -22.98 7.31 -9.15
C THR A 351 -23.01 6.83 -10.59
N HIS A 352 -23.53 5.62 -10.82
CA HIS A 352 -23.81 5.16 -12.18
C HIS A 352 -25.05 5.83 -12.78
N ILE A 353 -26.03 6.19 -11.95
CA ILE A 353 -27.32 6.71 -12.42
C ILE A 353 -27.24 8.23 -12.57
N LYS A 354 -27.60 8.74 -13.74
CA LYS A 354 -27.61 10.18 -14.00
C LYS A 354 -28.72 10.85 -13.17
N PRO A 355 -28.39 11.75 -12.22
CA PRO A 355 -29.43 12.42 -11.44
C PRO A 355 -30.32 13.30 -12.33
N HIS A 356 -31.63 13.10 -12.24
CA HIS A 356 -32.64 13.81 -13.02
C HIS A 356 -33.85 14.16 -12.15
N ALA A 357 -33.94 15.45 -11.80
CA ALA A 357 -35.04 15.96 -10.97
C ALA A 357 -36.35 15.99 -11.76
N VAL A 358 -37.39 15.39 -11.19
CA VAL A 358 -38.77 15.48 -11.67
C VAL A 358 -39.58 16.32 -10.70
N LYS A 359 -40.51 17.08 -11.25
CA LYS A 359 -41.46 17.89 -10.50
C LYS A 359 -42.59 17.00 -9.97
N PRO A 360 -42.98 17.12 -8.68
CA PRO A 360 -44.09 16.34 -8.14
C PRO A 360 -45.40 16.51 -8.92
N GLU A 361 -45.62 17.68 -9.54
CA GLU A 361 -46.83 17.99 -10.30
C GLU A 361 -46.98 17.16 -11.59
N ASP A 362 -45.86 16.64 -12.13
CA ASP A 362 -45.83 15.88 -13.37
C ASP A 362 -45.89 14.35 -13.11
N THR A 363 -46.23 13.94 -11.89
CA THR A 363 -46.16 12.54 -11.42
C THR A 363 -47.47 12.05 -10.81
N VAL A 364 -47.63 10.73 -10.70
CA VAL A 364 -48.75 10.08 -10.00
C VAL A 364 -48.73 10.46 -8.51
N GLU A 365 -49.90 10.62 -7.87
CA GLU A 365 -50.00 11.14 -6.50
C GLU A 365 -49.12 10.39 -5.48
N ASN A 366 -49.07 9.05 -5.53
CA ASN A 366 -48.21 8.24 -4.64
C ASN A 366 -46.71 8.60 -4.79
N ILE A 367 -46.26 8.89 -6.01
CA ILE A 367 -44.87 9.30 -6.29
C ILE A 367 -44.66 10.76 -5.85
N ALA A 368 -45.65 11.62 -6.10
CA ALA A 368 -45.61 13.02 -5.72
C ALA A 368 -45.49 13.18 -4.19
N GLU A 369 -46.21 12.37 -3.41
CA GLU A 369 -46.15 12.32 -1.95
C GLU A 369 -44.74 11.96 -1.44
N VAL A 370 -44.14 10.90 -1.99
CA VAL A 370 -42.75 10.50 -1.69
C VAL A 370 -41.75 11.62 -2.01
N LEU A 371 -41.89 12.26 -3.17
CA LEU A 371 -40.99 13.35 -3.59
C LEU A 371 -41.15 14.59 -2.71
N ARG A 372 -42.38 14.92 -2.28
CA ARG A 372 -42.65 16.01 -1.33
C ARG A 372 -42.02 15.71 0.02
N PHE A 373 -42.23 14.50 0.56
CA PHE A 373 -41.66 14.07 1.83
C PHE A 373 -40.12 14.13 1.83
N LEU A 374 -39.47 13.57 0.80
CA LEU A 374 -38.00 13.58 0.69
C LEU A 374 -37.41 14.98 0.45
N LYS A 375 -38.22 15.94 -0.02
CA LYS A 375 -37.80 17.34 -0.17
C LYS A 375 -37.81 18.08 1.17
N GLU A 376 -38.76 17.75 2.05
CA GLU A 376 -38.87 18.31 3.41
C GLU A 376 -37.91 17.62 4.39
N HIS A 377 -37.71 16.31 4.23
CA HIS A 377 -36.85 15.47 5.05
C HIS A 377 -35.73 14.82 4.20
N PRO A 378 -34.77 15.61 3.67
CA PRO A 378 -33.67 15.08 2.89
C PRO A 378 -32.81 14.16 3.76
N GLY A 379 -32.41 12.99 3.25
CA GLY A 379 -31.56 12.02 3.95
C GLY A 379 -32.32 11.01 4.83
N SER A 380 -33.64 10.92 4.66
CA SER A 380 -34.47 9.84 5.21
C SER A 380 -34.06 8.48 4.65
N THR A 381 -34.21 7.41 5.45
CA THR A 381 -33.99 6.03 5.00
C THR A 381 -35.29 5.43 4.44
N ARG A 382 -35.19 4.29 3.75
CA ARG A 382 -36.38 3.54 3.27
C ARG A 382 -37.32 3.15 4.42
N GLN A 383 -36.76 2.79 5.58
CA GLN A 383 -37.52 2.45 6.78
C GLN A 383 -38.28 3.67 7.31
N HIS A 384 -37.60 4.81 7.46
CA HIS A 384 -38.25 6.03 7.93
C HIS A 384 -39.36 6.52 7.00
N LEU A 385 -39.17 6.36 5.69
CA LEU A 385 -40.18 6.68 4.69
C LEU A 385 -41.42 5.78 4.84
N LEU A 386 -41.21 4.47 5.09
CA LEU A 386 -42.30 3.53 5.34
C LEU A 386 -43.05 3.84 6.64
N GLU A 387 -42.33 4.14 7.73
CA GLU A 387 -42.92 4.53 9.02
C GLU A 387 -43.77 5.80 8.92
N CYS A 388 -43.35 6.80 8.13
CA CYS A 388 -44.07 8.07 8.02
C CYS A 388 -45.25 8.03 7.03
N LEU A 389 -45.09 7.38 5.87
CA LEU A 389 -46.14 7.36 4.84
C LEU A 389 -47.12 6.18 5.03
N HIS A 390 -46.66 5.07 5.59
CA HIS A 390 -47.47 3.88 5.84
C HIS A 390 -47.23 3.30 7.25
N PRO A 391 -47.53 4.06 8.32
CA PRO A 391 -47.29 3.64 9.71
C PRO A 391 -48.01 2.34 10.12
N SER A 392 -49.02 1.91 9.36
CA SER A 392 -49.81 0.71 9.61
C SER A 392 -49.21 -0.58 9.01
N LEU A 393 -48.16 -0.49 8.19
CA LEU A 393 -47.55 -1.64 7.52
C LEU A 393 -46.34 -2.15 8.32
N ASP A 394 -46.27 -3.47 8.54
CA ASP A 394 -45.06 -4.11 9.08
C ASP A 394 -43.95 -4.03 8.02
N PRO A 395 -42.75 -3.49 8.33
CA PRO A 395 -41.61 -3.43 7.40
C PRO A 395 -41.22 -4.75 6.72
N SER A 396 -41.61 -5.90 7.29
CA SER A 396 -41.29 -7.23 6.76
C SER A 396 -42.43 -7.88 5.95
N SER A 397 -43.61 -7.24 5.89
CA SER A 397 -44.78 -7.69 5.12
C SER A 397 -44.57 -7.61 3.60
N GLU A 398 -45.34 -8.40 2.83
CA GLU A 398 -45.36 -8.28 1.36
C GLU A 398 -45.98 -6.95 0.91
N GLU A 399 -46.96 -6.41 1.64
CA GLU A 399 -47.57 -5.11 1.33
C GLU A 399 -46.58 -3.94 1.49
N ALA A 400 -45.67 -4.01 2.47
CA ALA A 400 -44.59 -3.04 2.62
C ALA A 400 -43.60 -3.06 1.44
N LYS A 401 -43.32 -4.24 0.88
CA LYS A 401 -42.45 -4.37 -0.30
C LYS A 401 -43.10 -3.81 -1.55
N ASP A 402 -44.40 -4.04 -1.72
CA ASP A 402 -45.19 -3.50 -2.83
C ASP A 402 -45.32 -1.97 -2.75
N ALA A 403 -45.52 -1.41 -1.55
CA ALA A 403 -45.54 0.04 -1.34
C ALA A 403 -44.19 0.70 -1.68
N LEU A 404 -43.07 0.00 -1.46
CA LEU A 404 -41.72 0.48 -1.80
C LEU A 404 -41.28 0.13 -3.22
N GLN A 405 -42.03 -0.69 -3.97
CA GLN A 405 -41.71 -1.09 -5.34
C GLN A 405 -41.45 0.11 -6.28
N PRO A 406 -42.23 1.22 -6.22
CA PRO A 406 -41.96 2.40 -7.05
C PRO A 406 -40.62 3.07 -6.75
N LEU A 407 -40.09 2.96 -5.53
CA LEU A 407 -38.81 3.58 -5.16
C LEU A 407 -37.64 3.00 -5.97
N GLY A 408 -37.66 1.69 -6.23
CA GLY A 408 -36.63 1.04 -7.04
C GLY A 408 -36.56 1.67 -8.44
N TRP A 409 -37.72 1.86 -9.07
CA TRP A 409 -37.81 2.50 -10.38
C TRP A 409 -37.41 3.98 -10.33
N LEU A 410 -37.82 4.72 -9.29
CA LEU A 410 -37.44 6.13 -9.11
C LEU A 410 -35.93 6.32 -8.94
N ILE A 411 -35.28 5.38 -8.25
CA ILE A 411 -33.81 5.35 -8.11
C ILE A 411 -33.19 5.04 -9.46
N GLU A 412 -33.61 3.97 -10.16
CA GLU A 412 -33.09 3.57 -11.47
C GLU A 412 -33.16 4.70 -12.52
N ARG A 413 -34.26 5.46 -12.54
CA ARG A 413 -34.45 6.60 -13.44
C ARG A 413 -33.70 7.86 -13.00
N GLY A 414 -33.13 7.87 -11.79
CA GLY A 414 -32.37 8.97 -11.24
C GLY A 414 -33.21 10.10 -10.66
N HIS A 415 -34.50 9.85 -10.39
CA HIS A 415 -35.42 10.79 -9.73
C HIS A 415 -35.20 10.86 -8.23
N ILE A 416 -34.67 9.78 -7.64
CA ILE A 416 -34.18 9.73 -6.27
C ILE A 416 -32.74 9.26 -6.30
N ILE A 417 -31.90 9.85 -5.45
CA ILE A 417 -30.52 9.41 -5.23
C ILE A 417 -30.50 8.61 -3.94
N GLU A 418 -30.05 7.36 -4.02
CA GLU A 418 -29.66 6.58 -2.85
C GLU A 418 -28.17 6.73 -2.60
N PHE A 419 -27.79 7.16 -1.39
CA PHE A 419 -26.41 7.29 -0.97
C PHE A 419 -25.86 5.98 -0.40
N PHE A 420 -24.53 5.87 -0.29
CA PHE A 420 -23.83 4.72 0.27
C PHE A 420 -24.31 4.31 1.68
N ASN A 421 -24.82 5.26 2.47
CA ASN A 421 -25.34 5.05 3.83
C ASN A 421 -26.85 4.69 3.86
N GLY A 422 -27.46 4.41 2.70
CA GLY A 422 -28.88 4.05 2.59
C GLY A 422 -29.85 5.23 2.73
N THR A 423 -29.34 6.46 2.82
CA THR A 423 -30.16 7.66 2.84
C THR A 423 -30.62 8.05 1.44
N LEU A 424 -31.83 8.56 1.34
CA LEU A 424 -32.47 8.98 0.09
C LEU A 424 -32.55 10.49 0.02
N SER A 425 -32.37 11.04 -1.19
CA SER A 425 -32.63 12.45 -1.44
C SER A 425 -33.07 12.70 -2.86
N VAL A 426 -33.90 13.72 -3.04
CA VAL A 426 -34.26 14.25 -4.36
C VAL A 426 -33.06 15.03 -4.92
N PRO A 427 -32.69 14.83 -6.20
CA PRO A 427 -31.66 15.63 -6.85
C PRO A 427 -32.10 17.09 -6.95
N LEU A 428 -31.24 18.01 -6.52
CA LEU A 428 -31.44 19.43 -6.78
C LEU A 428 -31.30 19.67 -8.29
N GLY A 429 -32.40 20.03 -8.95
CA GLY A 429 -32.38 20.37 -10.38
C GLY A 429 -31.27 21.37 -10.69
N ARG A 430 -30.57 21.19 -11.81
CA ARG A 430 -29.59 22.18 -12.27
C ARG A 430 -30.32 23.49 -12.50
N LYS A 431 -30.11 24.50 -11.64
CA LYS A 431 -30.38 25.89 -12.02
C LYS A 431 -29.49 26.14 -13.24
N LYS A 432 -30.10 26.25 -14.44
CA LYS A 432 -29.40 26.79 -15.60
C LYS A 432 -28.82 28.14 -15.14
N ARG A 433 -27.49 28.24 -15.13
CA ARG A 433 -26.80 29.51 -14.98
C ARG A 433 -26.81 30.21 -16.31
#